data_AF-A0AA88ULB0-F1
#
_entry.id   AF-A0AA88ULB0-F1
#
_cell.length_a   1.000
_cell.length_b   1.000
_cell.length_c   1.000
_cell.angle_alpha   90.00
_cell.angle_beta   90.00
_cell.angle_gamma   90.00
#
_symmetry.space_group_name_H-M   'P 1'
#
loop_
_entity.id
_entity.type
_entity.pdbx_description
1 polymer ?
#
loop_
_entity_poly.entity_id
_entity_poly.type
_entity_poly.pdbx_seq_one_letter_code
_entity_poly.pdbx_strand_id
1 'polypeptide(L)'
;MLSVKSLVETGSLPSVPSKYVFPSKSHDTILAEESEVIPTIDFSLLTSGTPEQQSNVVQEIGYACREWGFFMVVNHSMPKKLMDDMLQTSQSFFDLTEEEKEEYRGKQLFDPIKYGTSFNASVDKALFWRDYLKVSVHPHFNAPHKPSNFRYVKLFELSS
;
A
#
# COMPACT_ATOMS: atom_id res chain seq x y z
N MET A 1 8.05 -18.80 -8.64
CA MET A 1 8.23 -17.67 -9.58
C MET A 1 9.12 -16.67 -8.87
N LEU A 2 10.20 -16.22 -9.51
CA LEU A 2 11.09 -15.18 -8.94
C LEU A 2 10.28 -13.90 -8.66
N SER A 3 10.64 -13.20 -7.59
CA SER A 3 10.11 -11.88 -7.28
C SER A 3 10.55 -10.86 -8.35
N VAL A 4 9.78 -9.79 -8.52
CA VAL A 4 10.14 -8.68 -9.42
C VAL A 4 11.41 -8.00 -8.93
N LYS A 5 11.58 -7.85 -7.62
CA LYS A 5 12.81 -7.33 -7.01
C LYS A 5 14.03 -8.17 -7.41
N SER A 6 13.98 -9.48 -7.22
CA SER A 6 15.07 -10.40 -7.60
C SER A 6 15.36 -10.33 -9.10
N LEU A 7 14.31 -10.28 -9.94
CA LEU A 7 14.44 -10.09 -11.39
C LEU A 7 15.24 -8.82 -11.74
N VAL A 8 14.95 -7.69 -11.09
CA VAL A 8 15.69 -6.42 -11.30
C VAL A 8 17.13 -6.50 -10.80
N GLU A 9 17.34 -7.07 -9.60
CA GLU A 9 18.65 -7.12 -8.94
C GLU A 9 19.66 -8.02 -9.68
N THR A 10 19.21 -8.96 -10.50
CA THR A 10 20.12 -9.74 -11.38
C THR A 10 20.86 -8.89 -12.41
N GLY A 11 20.42 -7.64 -12.66
CA GLY A 11 21.05 -6.71 -13.60
C GLY A 11 21.05 -7.18 -15.06
N SER A 12 20.38 -8.29 -15.36
CA SER A 12 20.50 -9.04 -16.62
C SER A 12 19.28 -8.87 -17.53
N LEU A 13 18.38 -7.93 -17.22
CA LEU A 13 17.16 -7.68 -17.99
C LEU A 13 17.38 -6.54 -18.99
N PRO A 14 17.56 -6.82 -20.30
CA PRO A 14 17.71 -5.77 -21.31
C PRO A 14 16.41 -4.98 -21.53
N SER A 15 15.27 -5.55 -21.16
CA SER A 15 13.95 -4.92 -21.23
C SER A 15 12.99 -5.59 -20.25
N VAL A 16 11.86 -4.94 -19.98
CA VAL A 16 10.75 -5.55 -19.21
C VAL A 16 10.26 -6.81 -19.95
N PRO A 17 10.17 -7.98 -19.29
CA PRO A 17 9.67 -9.20 -19.90
C PRO A 17 8.21 -9.04 -20.39
N SER A 18 7.89 -9.64 -21.54
CA SER A 18 6.59 -9.51 -22.22
C SER A 18 5.39 -9.86 -21.33
N LYS A 19 5.55 -10.79 -20.38
CA LYS A 19 4.50 -11.15 -19.42
C LYS A 19 4.08 -10.03 -18.47
N TYR A 20 4.84 -8.93 -18.37
CA TYR A 20 4.50 -7.73 -17.59
C TYR A 20 4.08 -6.55 -18.46
N VAL A 21 4.08 -6.71 -19.78
CA VAL A 21 3.65 -5.68 -20.72
C VAL A 21 2.13 -5.76 -20.86
N PHE A 22 1.44 -4.70 -20.42
CA PHE A 22 0.01 -4.61 -20.62
C PHE A 22 -0.31 -4.44 -22.11
N PRO A 23 -1.27 -5.20 -22.67
CA PRO A 23 -1.69 -4.99 -24.05
C PRO A 23 -2.28 -3.58 -24.16
N SER A 24 -1.65 -2.73 -24.99
CA SER A 24 -2.07 -1.36 -25.19
C SER A 24 -3.54 -1.32 -25.62
N LYS A 25 -4.41 -0.70 -24.82
CA LYS A 25 -5.71 -0.29 -25.32
C LYS A 25 -5.52 1.01 -26.10
N SER A 26 -6.10 1.11 -27.28
CA SER A 26 -5.99 2.23 -28.23
C SER A 26 -6.60 3.56 -27.73
N HIS A 27 -6.81 3.73 -26.43
CA HIS A 27 -7.54 4.86 -25.86
C HIS A 27 -6.84 5.59 -24.70
N ASP A 28 -5.62 5.21 -24.32
CA ASP A 28 -4.88 5.91 -23.26
C ASP A 28 -4.14 7.13 -23.84
N THR A 29 -4.89 8.05 -24.44
CA THR A 29 -4.39 9.41 -24.63
C THR A 29 -4.46 10.06 -23.26
N ILE A 30 -3.33 10.13 -22.55
CA ILE A 30 -3.21 10.99 -21.36
C ILE A 30 -3.31 12.41 -21.89
N LEU A 31 -4.53 12.92 -22.02
CA LEU A 31 -4.77 14.33 -22.21
C LEU A 31 -4.36 14.97 -20.89
N ALA A 32 -3.23 15.68 -20.90
CA ALA A 32 -2.85 16.58 -19.82
C ALA A 32 -3.82 17.78 -19.86
N GLU A 33 -5.06 17.54 -19.44
CA GLU A 33 -5.97 18.61 -19.04
C GLU A 33 -5.48 19.19 -17.71
N GLU A 34 -5.80 20.47 -17.47
CA GLU A 34 -5.39 21.21 -16.27
C GLU A 34 -5.56 20.33 -15.03
N SER A 35 -4.48 20.15 -14.26
CA SER A 35 -4.45 19.18 -13.18
C SER A 35 -5.45 19.57 -12.11
N GLU A 36 -6.63 18.95 -12.10
CA GLU A 36 -7.53 19.02 -10.97
C GLU A 36 -6.75 18.51 -9.74
N VAL A 37 -6.69 19.34 -8.69
CA VAL A 37 -5.94 19.01 -7.48
C VAL A 37 -6.76 18.03 -6.66
N ILE A 38 -6.17 16.88 -6.32
CA ILE A 38 -6.81 15.87 -5.47
C ILE A 38 -7.30 16.52 -4.17
N PRO A 39 -8.58 16.35 -3.78
CA PRO A 39 -9.11 16.90 -2.54
C PRO A 39 -8.25 16.49 -1.36
N THR A 40 -7.87 17.46 -0.53
CA THR A 40 -7.04 17.24 0.66
C THR A 40 -7.82 17.70 1.89
N ILE A 41 -8.08 16.76 2.80
CA ILE A 41 -8.90 16.96 3.99
C ILE A 41 -8.02 17.17 5.21
N ASP A 42 -8.19 18.29 5.92
CA ASP A 42 -7.60 18.50 7.24
C ASP A 42 -8.40 17.76 8.31
N PHE A 43 -7.85 16.63 8.76
CA PHE A 43 -8.53 15.77 9.73
C PHE A 43 -8.61 16.38 11.13
N SER A 44 -7.72 17.32 11.47
CA SER A 44 -7.71 17.94 12.80
C SER A 44 -8.97 18.76 13.06
N LEU A 45 -9.60 19.28 11.99
CA LEU A 45 -10.87 20.00 12.06
C LEU A 45 -12.05 19.10 12.44
N LEU A 46 -11.98 17.78 12.20
CA LEU A 46 -12.98 16.83 12.67
C LEU A 46 -12.86 16.55 14.17
N THR A 47 -11.63 16.48 14.69
CA THR A 47 -11.39 16.09 16.10
C THR A 47 -11.31 17.28 17.05
N SER A 48 -10.95 18.44 16.54
CA SER A 48 -10.59 19.61 17.36
C SER A 48 -11.18 20.93 16.85
N GLY A 49 -11.95 20.91 15.75
CA GLY A 49 -12.64 22.08 15.22
C GLY A 49 -13.94 22.42 15.95
N THR A 50 -14.52 23.59 15.64
CA THR A 50 -15.87 23.99 16.07
C THR A 50 -16.93 23.10 15.42
N PRO A 51 -18.19 23.05 15.94
CA PRO A 51 -19.26 22.29 15.29
C PRO A 51 -19.50 22.66 13.82
N GLU A 52 -19.32 23.93 13.46
CA GLU A 52 -19.42 24.40 12.08
C GLU A 52 -18.28 23.86 11.20
N GLN A 53 -17.03 23.93 11.69
CA GLN A 53 -15.88 23.37 10.98
C GLN A 53 -16.01 21.85 10.79
N GLN A 54 -16.45 21.13 11.83
CA GLN A 54 -16.71 19.70 11.74
C GLN A 54 -17.78 19.39 10.68
N SER A 55 -18.88 20.17 10.65
CA SER A 55 -19.93 20.01 9.64
C SER A 55 -19.40 20.21 8.23
N ASN A 56 -18.59 21.26 8.02
CA ASN A 56 -18.00 21.57 6.72
C ASN A 56 -17.08 20.43 6.24
N VAL A 57 -16.20 19.92 7.11
CA VAL A 57 -15.30 18.82 6.73
C VAL A 57 -16.05 17.54 6.41
N VAL A 58 -17.14 17.23 7.12
CA VAL A 58 -18.01 16.09 6.77
C VAL A 58 -18.61 16.27 5.38
N GLN A 59 -19.02 17.49 5.01
CA GLN A 59 -19.51 17.79 3.67
C GLN A 59 -18.41 17.67 2.60
N GLU A 60 -17.20 18.13 2.88
CA GLU A 60 -16.03 18.00 2.01
C GLU A 60 -15.66 16.53 1.76
N ILE A 61 -15.64 15.70 2.81
CA ILE A 61 -15.44 14.25 2.67
C ILE A 61 -16.54 13.64 1.81
N GLY A 62 -17.80 14.01 2.06
CA GLY A 62 -18.93 13.53 1.27
C GLY A 62 -18.82 13.92 -0.21
N TYR A 63 -18.38 15.14 -0.49
CA TYR A 63 -18.11 15.62 -1.85
C TYR A 63 -16.98 14.85 -2.51
N ALA A 64 -15.83 14.71 -1.85
CA ALA A 64 -14.68 13.97 -2.38
C ALA A 64 -15.03 12.50 -2.65
N CYS A 65 -15.77 11.83 -1.76
CA CYS A 65 -16.24 10.48 -2.00
C CYS A 65 -17.15 10.34 -3.23
N ARG A 66 -18.03 11.33 -3.50
CA ARG A 66 -18.99 11.27 -4.63
C ARG A 66 -18.37 11.64 -5.96
N GLU A 67 -17.62 12.74 -5.99
CA GLU A 67 -17.10 13.30 -7.24
C GLU A 67 -15.75 12.69 -7.62
N TRP A 68 -14.92 12.31 -6.64
CA TRP A 68 -13.57 11.81 -6.87
C TRP A 68 -13.43 10.31 -6.56
N GLY A 69 -14.14 9.81 -5.55
CA GLY A 69 -13.97 8.44 -5.04
C GLY A 69 -12.70 8.24 -4.19
N PHE A 70 -11.86 9.27 -4.03
CA PHE A 70 -10.68 9.28 -3.17
C PHE A 70 -10.32 10.71 -2.76
N PHE A 71 -9.50 10.83 -1.72
CA PHE A 71 -8.95 12.10 -1.21
C PHE A 71 -7.67 11.84 -0.42
N MET A 72 -6.87 12.88 -0.23
CA MET A 72 -5.75 12.88 0.70
C MET A 72 -6.20 13.38 2.08
N VAL A 73 -5.51 12.94 3.13
CA VAL A 73 -5.77 13.41 4.50
C VAL A 73 -4.47 13.97 5.08
N VAL A 74 -4.55 15.13 5.73
CA VAL A 74 -3.46 15.75 6.48
C VAL A 74 -3.88 15.97 7.93
N ASN A 75 -2.91 16.22 8.81
CA ASN A 75 -3.14 16.45 10.24
C ASN A 75 -3.98 15.34 10.93
N HIS A 76 -3.84 14.09 10.48
CA HIS A 76 -4.55 12.92 10.99
C HIS A 76 -4.01 12.36 12.31
N SER A 77 -3.20 13.14 13.05
CA SER A 77 -2.66 12.80 14.37
C SER A 77 -1.80 11.53 14.45
N MET A 78 -1.42 10.94 13.33
CA MET A 78 -0.50 9.79 13.34
C MET A 78 0.93 10.29 13.52
N PRO A 79 1.67 9.80 14.53
CA PRO A 79 3.06 10.20 14.74
C PRO A 79 3.89 9.91 13.49
N LYS A 80 4.65 10.89 13.01
CA LYS A 80 5.54 10.72 11.85
C LYS A 80 6.49 9.54 12.04
N LYS A 81 7.06 9.41 13.23
CA LYS A 81 7.94 8.29 13.60
C LYS A 81 7.28 6.93 13.40
N LEU A 82 5.99 6.79 13.72
CA LEU A 82 5.27 5.53 13.52
C LEU A 82 5.14 5.18 12.04
N MET A 83 4.87 6.17 11.19
CA MET A 83 4.80 5.99 9.74
C MET A 83 6.18 5.63 9.15
N ASP A 84 7.22 6.34 9.59
CA ASP A 84 8.60 6.09 9.17
C ASP A 84 9.06 4.67 9.59
N ASP A 85 8.80 4.26 10.83
CA ASP A 85 9.14 2.93 11.36
C ASP A 85 8.40 1.82 10.58
N MET A 86 7.13 2.05 10.19
CA MET A 86 6.37 1.10 9.37
C MET A 86 6.94 0.97 7.95
N LEU A 87 7.29 2.09 7.32
CA LEU A 87 7.92 2.09 6.00
C LEU A 87 9.28 1.38 6.03
N GLN A 88 10.11 1.71 7.02
CA GLN A 88 11.43 1.08 7.21
C GLN A 88 11.28 -0.42 7.42
N THR A 89 10.36 -0.85 8.28
CA THR A 89 10.19 -2.27 8.58
C THR A 89 9.60 -3.05 7.40
N SER A 90 8.73 -2.41 6.62
CA SER A 90 8.25 -2.96 5.35
C SER A 90 9.39 -3.14 4.35
N GLN A 91 10.29 -2.16 4.25
CA GLN A 91 11.49 -2.26 3.42
C GLN A 91 12.40 -3.41 3.89
N SER A 92 12.69 -3.48 5.20
CA SER A 92 13.48 -4.54 5.81
C SER A 92 12.90 -5.94 5.53
N PHE A 93 11.58 -6.09 5.45
CA PHE A 93 10.95 -7.36 5.02
C PHE A 93 11.32 -7.71 3.58
N PHE A 94 11.25 -6.76 2.65
CA PHE A 94 11.60 -7.02 1.25
C PHE A 94 13.11 -7.17 1.02
N ASP A 95 13.95 -6.70 1.94
CA ASP A 95 15.40 -6.89 1.97
C ASP A 95 15.83 -8.26 2.55
N LEU A 96 14.91 -9.03 3.15
CA LEU A 96 15.17 -10.42 3.50
C LEU A 96 15.53 -11.25 2.26
N THR A 97 16.23 -12.35 2.49
CA THR A 97 16.53 -13.33 1.44
C THR A 97 15.25 -13.88 0.81
N GLU A 98 15.31 -14.33 -0.44
CA GLU A 98 14.12 -14.95 -1.07
C GLU A 98 13.67 -16.18 -0.27
N GLU A 99 14.60 -16.97 0.28
CA GLU A 99 14.31 -18.11 1.14
C GLU A 99 13.47 -17.73 2.37
N GLU A 100 13.85 -16.65 3.06
CA GLU A 100 13.11 -16.16 4.22
C GLU A 100 11.74 -15.59 3.84
N LYS A 101 11.62 -14.90 2.70
CA LYS A 101 10.32 -14.38 2.23
C LYS A 101 9.40 -15.52 1.77
N GLU A 102 9.97 -16.60 1.22
CA GLU A 102 9.23 -17.76 0.75
C GLU A 102 8.50 -18.51 1.86
N GLU A 103 8.96 -18.39 3.11
CA GLU A 103 8.24 -18.87 4.31
C GLU A 103 6.81 -18.30 4.40
N TYR A 104 6.61 -17.09 3.87
CA TYR A 104 5.33 -16.39 3.86
C TYR A 104 4.57 -16.55 2.54
N ARG A 105 5.04 -17.36 1.58
CA ARG A 105 4.30 -17.57 0.32
C ARG A 105 2.92 -18.12 0.64
N GLY A 106 1.88 -17.40 0.21
CA GLY A 106 0.50 -17.82 0.49
C GLY A 106 0.17 -19.15 -0.19
N LYS A 107 -0.21 -20.12 0.62
CA LYS A 107 -0.58 -21.49 0.23
C LYS A 107 -2.09 -21.61 0.07
N GLN A 108 -2.85 -20.93 0.92
CA GLN A 108 -4.31 -20.90 0.91
C GLN A 108 -4.84 -19.49 0.56
N LEU A 109 -6.10 -19.43 0.13
CA LEU A 109 -6.76 -18.16 -0.20
C LEU A 109 -6.90 -17.23 1.01
N PHE A 110 -7.10 -17.81 2.20
CA PHE A 110 -7.38 -17.09 3.44
C PHE A 110 -6.20 -17.05 4.41
N ASP A 111 -4.98 -17.32 3.93
CA ASP A 111 -3.79 -17.18 4.78
C ASP A 111 -3.71 -15.74 5.32
N PRO A 112 -3.57 -15.56 6.64
CA PRO A 112 -3.60 -14.25 7.27
C PRO A 112 -2.35 -13.41 6.94
N ILE A 113 -1.26 -14.06 6.55
CA ILE A 113 -0.03 -13.42 6.09
C ILE A 113 0.36 -14.07 4.77
N LYS A 114 0.56 -13.27 3.73
CA LYS A 114 0.87 -13.75 2.38
C LYS A 114 1.86 -12.85 1.67
N TYR A 115 3.02 -13.40 1.34
CA TYR A 115 3.95 -12.87 0.37
C TYR A 115 3.64 -13.42 -1.02
N GLY A 116 3.83 -12.60 -2.04
CA GLY A 116 3.71 -13.01 -3.43
C GLY A 116 4.20 -11.95 -4.41
N THR A 117 4.11 -12.29 -5.68
CA THR A 117 4.44 -11.42 -6.82
C THR A 117 3.29 -11.45 -7.81
N SER A 118 2.94 -10.29 -8.37
CA SER A 118 1.69 -10.06 -9.12
C SER A 118 0.39 -10.32 -8.31
N PHE A 119 -0.79 -10.06 -8.88
CA PHE A 119 -2.06 -10.27 -8.19
C PHE A 119 -2.59 -11.69 -8.38
N ASN A 120 -2.82 -12.10 -9.64
CA ASN A 120 -3.36 -13.41 -9.96
C ASN A 120 -2.73 -13.98 -11.24
N ALA A 121 -1.49 -14.47 -11.11
CA ALA A 121 -0.71 -14.95 -12.25
C ALA A 121 -1.37 -16.08 -13.08
N SER A 122 -2.39 -16.76 -12.54
CA SER A 122 -3.15 -17.81 -13.23
C SER A 122 -4.34 -17.28 -14.05
N VAL A 123 -4.77 -16.02 -13.84
CA VAL A 123 -5.95 -15.43 -14.48
C VAL A 123 -5.61 -14.17 -15.27
N ASP A 124 -4.57 -13.44 -14.85
CA ASP A 124 -4.21 -12.16 -15.44
C ASP A 124 -3.51 -12.34 -16.79
N LYS A 125 -3.96 -11.60 -17.81
CA LYS A 125 -3.33 -11.56 -19.15
C LYS A 125 -1.94 -10.93 -19.15
N ALA A 126 -1.66 -10.08 -18.15
CA ALA A 126 -0.36 -9.48 -17.88
C ALA A 126 -0.14 -9.45 -16.37
N LEU A 127 1.08 -9.75 -15.93
CA LEU A 127 1.49 -9.70 -14.53
C LEU A 127 1.79 -8.26 -14.12
N PHE A 128 1.53 -7.93 -12.85
CA PHE A 128 1.97 -6.66 -12.30
C PHE A 128 3.47 -6.68 -12.01
N TRP A 129 4.15 -5.57 -12.33
CA TRP A 129 5.55 -5.32 -11.95
C TRP A 129 5.64 -4.93 -10.46
N ARG A 130 5.25 -5.87 -9.59
CA ARG A 130 5.10 -5.65 -8.15
C ARG A 130 5.26 -6.94 -7.36
N ASP A 131 5.97 -6.82 -6.24
CA ASP A 131 5.91 -7.77 -5.12
C ASP A 131 5.05 -7.21 -3.99
N TYR A 132 4.45 -8.09 -3.18
CA TYR A 132 3.58 -7.68 -2.09
C TYR A 132 3.70 -8.57 -0.86
N LEU A 133 3.43 -7.97 0.29
CA LEU A 133 3.11 -8.63 1.54
C LEU A 133 1.70 -8.19 1.94
N LYS A 134 0.79 -9.14 2.11
CA LYS A 134 -0.56 -8.92 2.62
C LYS A 134 -0.63 -9.44 4.05
N VAL A 135 -1.15 -8.62 4.96
CA VAL A 135 -1.30 -8.95 6.38
C VAL A 135 -2.72 -8.62 6.83
N SER A 136 -3.46 -9.62 7.28
CA SER A 136 -4.78 -9.46 7.89
C SER A 136 -4.59 -9.10 9.37
N VAL A 137 -4.88 -7.85 9.73
CA VAL A 137 -4.67 -7.34 11.11
C VAL A 137 -5.92 -7.34 11.99
N HIS A 138 -7.09 -7.63 11.41
CA HIS A 138 -8.39 -7.72 12.09
C HIS A 138 -9.17 -8.94 11.57
N PRO A 139 -9.93 -9.68 12.40
CA PRO A 139 -10.17 -9.45 13.84
C PRO A 139 -9.00 -9.86 14.74
N HIS A 140 -8.09 -10.69 14.23
CA HIS A 140 -6.88 -11.10 14.95
C HIS A 140 -5.67 -10.38 14.39
N PHE A 141 -4.84 -9.82 15.28
CA PHE A 141 -3.61 -9.14 14.88
C PHE A 141 -2.56 -10.16 14.45
N ASN A 142 -2.37 -10.28 13.13
CA ASN A 142 -1.28 -11.04 12.54
C ASN A 142 -0.16 -10.09 12.14
N ALA A 143 1.08 -10.56 12.27
CA ALA A 143 2.26 -9.86 11.79
C ALA A 143 3.32 -10.91 11.44
N PRO A 144 4.13 -10.69 10.39
CA PRO A 144 5.27 -11.56 10.12
C PRO A 144 6.24 -11.52 11.31
N HIS A 145 6.90 -12.65 11.56
CA HIS A 145 7.88 -12.77 12.64
C HIS A 145 9.28 -12.32 12.21
N LYS A 146 9.48 -12.09 10.91
CA LYS A 146 10.66 -11.49 10.29
C LYS A 146 10.25 -10.25 9.49
N PRO A 147 11.03 -9.17 9.51
CA PRO A 147 12.06 -8.89 10.51
C PRO A 147 11.44 -8.84 11.92
N SER A 148 12.24 -9.09 12.95
CA SER A 148 11.75 -9.25 14.34
C SER A 148 10.99 -8.03 14.87
N ASN A 149 11.30 -6.84 14.35
CA ASN A 149 10.65 -5.58 14.70
C ASN A 149 9.30 -5.35 13.99
N PHE A 150 8.89 -6.16 13.00
CA PHE A 150 7.64 -5.94 12.24
C PHE A 150 6.40 -5.98 13.12
N ARG A 151 6.34 -6.92 14.06
CA ARG A 151 5.25 -6.99 15.04
C ARG A 151 5.26 -5.81 16.02
N TYR A 152 6.43 -5.23 16.27
CA TYR A 152 6.67 -4.28 17.36
C TYR A 152 6.94 -2.87 16.86
N VAL A 153 6.59 -2.55 15.60
CA VAL A 153 6.50 -1.15 15.18
C VAL A 153 5.55 -0.48 16.15
N LYS A 154 6.14 0.30 17.08
CA LYS A 154 5.53 0.58 18.38
C LYS A 154 4.26 1.38 18.20
N LEU A 155 3.11 0.73 18.42
CA LEU A 155 1.81 1.42 18.61
C LEU A 155 1.71 2.15 19.97
N PHE A 156 2.79 2.19 20.75
CA PHE A 156 2.82 2.81 22.07
C PHE A 156 3.29 4.26 21.98
N GLU A 157 2.34 5.16 21.69
CA GLU A 157 2.31 6.54 22.20
C GLU A 157 0.92 7.21 21.98
N LEU A 158 -0.15 6.43 21.84
CA LEU A 158 -1.54 6.95 21.78
C LEU A 158 -2.30 6.73 23.10
N SER A 159 -1.60 6.86 24.23
CA SER A 159 -2.24 7.03 25.53
C SER A 159 -1.40 7.94 26.41
N SER A 160 -1.76 9.21 26.45
CA SER A 160 -1.44 10.17 27.51
C SER A 160 -2.62 11.12 27.62
#